data_AF-A0A3D0XSH6-F1
#
_entry.id   AF-A0A3D0XSH6-F1
#
_cell.length_a   1.000
_cell.length_b   1.000
_cell.length_c   1.000
_cell.angle_alpha   90.00
_cell.angle_beta   90.00
_cell.angle_gamma   90.00
#
_symmetry.space_group_name_H-M   'P 1'
#
loop_
_entity.id
_entity.type
_entity.pdbx_description
1 polymer ?
#
loop_
_entity_poly.entity_id
_entity_poly.type
_entity_poly.pdbx_seq_one_letter_code
_entity_poly.pdbx_strand_id
1 'polypeptide(L)'
;IQPGDKIAVCISGGKDSTLLACCMQHLHKYTEVPFSLEFLAMDPGYRPENRALLLSNCTLLHIPVHIFDTDIFNFVAQKKKSPCYLCARMRRGYLYRHAQELGCNKIALGHHFNDVIETILMSMLYGAEMRTMMPKLHSKNFPGMELIRPLYLVHERDILAWKHYNGLEFLQCACRFTEKGTYDTPNAGKRAKVKALIASLCAENPQVDQNIFRSAQNVNLETLISWRCQKERHNFLENYDK
;
A
#
# COMPACT_ATOMS: atom_id res chain seq x y z
N ILE A 1 -13.86 -6.35 8.22
CA ILE A 1 -14.82 -6.77 7.17
C ILE A 1 -16.13 -7.05 7.89
N GLN A 2 -17.23 -6.55 7.37
CA GLN A 2 -18.57 -6.63 7.96
C GLN A 2 -19.54 -7.28 6.96
N PRO A 3 -20.66 -7.86 7.44
CA PRO A 3 -21.73 -8.33 6.58
C PRO A 3 -22.17 -7.27 5.57
N GLY A 4 -22.33 -7.68 4.31
CA GLY A 4 -22.75 -6.80 3.21
C GLY A 4 -21.61 -6.01 2.54
N ASP A 5 -20.36 -6.19 2.96
CA ASP A 5 -19.23 -5.55 2.30
C ASP A 5 -19.05 -6.04 0.86
N LYS A 6 -18.76 -5.10 -0.05
CA LYS A 6 -18.28 -5.38 -1.39
C LYS A 6 -16.89 -4.78 -1.54
N ILE A 7 -15.88 -5.64 -1.60
CA ILE A 7 -14.47 -5.25 -1.45
C ILE A 7 -13.76 -5.37 -2.79
N ALA A 8 -13.25 -4.25 -3.29
CA ALA A 8 -12.32 -4.23 -4.42
C ALA A 8 -10.91 -4.62 -3.94
N VAL A 9 -10.38 -5.73 -4.44
CA VAL A 9 -9.01 -6.17 -4.19
C VAL A 9 -8.13 -5.73 -5.35
N CYS A 10 -7.24 -4.77 -5.11
CA CYS A 10 -6.44 -4.17 -6.18
C CYS A 10 -5.13 -4.93 -6.41
N ILE A 11 -4.96 -5.42 -7.64
CA ILE A 11 -3.79 -6.18 -8.09
C ILE A 11 -2.91 -5.26 -8.95
N SER A 12 -1.66 -5.06 -8.52
CA SER A 12 -0.69 -4.24 -9.25
C SER A 12 0.24 -5.07 -10.15
N GLY A 13 0.13 -6.40 -10.08
CA GLY A 13 1.03 -7.38 -10.70
C GLY A 13 2.31 -7.64 -9.90
N GLY A 14 2.45 -7.00 -8.73
CA GLY A 14 3.52 -7.26 -7.77
C GLY A 14 3.15 -8.31 -6.73
N LYS A 15 4.18 -8.91 -6.13
CA LYS A 15 4.08 -10.00 -5.13
C LYS A 15 3.07 -9.72 -4.01
N ASP A 16 3.09 -8.50 -3.46
CA ASP A 16 2.30 -8.15 -2.27
C ASP A 16 0.81 -8.08 -2.58
N SER A 17 0.46 -7.50 -3.75
CA SER A 17 -0.92 -7.39 -4.20
C SER A 17 -1.52 -8.73 -4.61
N THR A 18 -0.70 -9.62 -5.17
CA THR A 18 -1.14 -10.97 -5.54
C THR A 18 -1.30 -11.85 -4.31
N LEU A 19 -0.39 -11.78 -3.33
CA LEU A 19 -0.58 -12.47 -2.04
C LEU A 19 -1.88 -12.00 -1.37
N LEU A 20 -2.12 -10.69 -1.34
CA LEU A 20 -3.37 -10.14 -0.81
C LEU A 20 -4.59 -10.77 -1.49
N ALA A 21 -4.58 -10.89 -2.82
CA ALA A 21 -5.68 -11.51 -3.56
C ALA A 21 -5.93 -12.95 -3.09
N CYS A 22 -4.87 -13.76 -2.99
CA CYS A 22 -4.98 -15.13 -2.48
C CYS A 22 -5.52 -15.17 -1.04
N CYS A 23 -5.02 -14.30 -0.15
CA CYS A 23 -5.51 -14.23 1.23
C CYS A 23 -7.00 -13.84 1.29
N MET A 24 -7.45 -12.90 0.46
CA MET A 24 -8.86 -12.50 0.41
C MET A 24 -9.74 -13.61 -0.17
N GLN A 25 -9.31 -14.33 -1.22
CA GLN A 25 -10.02 -15.52 -1.72
C GLN A 25 -10.17 -16.58 -0.64
N HIS A 26 -9.08 -16.86 0.08
CA HIS A 26 -9.07 -17.85 1.15
C HIS A 26 -10.02 -17.43 2.29
N LEU A 27 -9.95 -16.16 2.72
CA LEU A 27 -10.84 -15.63 3.73
C LEU A 27 -12.31 -15.75 3.31
N HIS A 28 -12.64 -15.33 2.09
CA HIS A 28 -14.01 -15.41 1.55
C HIS A 28 -14.53 -16.85 1.50
N LYS A 29 -13.66 -17.83 1.21
CA LYS A 29 -14.06 -19.25 1.15
C LYS A 29 -14.44 -19.84 2.50
N TYR A 30 -13.78 -19.42 3.58
CA TYR A 30 -13.89 -20.08 4.89
C TYR A 30 -14.56 -19.23 5.98
N THR A 31 -14.84 -17.96 5.71
CA THR A 31 -15.53 -17.09 6.66
C THR A 31 -17.05 -17.28 6.61
N GLU A 32 -17.70 -17.11 7.75
CA GLU A 32 -19.18 -17.04 7.84
C GLU A 32 -19.72 -15.62 7.59
N VAL A 33 -18.83 -14.61 7.52
CA VAL A 33 -19.23 -13.22 7.29
C VAL A 33 -19.62 -13.05 5.81
N PRO A 34 -20.88 -12.70 5.49
CA PRO A 34 -21.29 -12.56 4.10
C PRO A 34 -20.72 -11.27 3.51
N PHE A 35 -19.73 -11.39 2.63
CA PHE A 35 -19.20 -10.28 1.83
C PHE A 35 -18.88 -10.75 0.41
N SER A 36 -18.62 -9.82 -0.49
CA SER A 36 -18.27 -10.10 -1.89
C SER A 36 -16.93 -9.46 -2.26
N LEU A 37 -16.26 -10.06 -3.24
CA LEU A 37 -14.95 -9.63 -3.73
C LEU A 37 -15.00 -9.29 -5.21
N GLU A 38 -14.36 -8.17 -5.57
CA GLU A 38 -14.07 -7.79 -6.95
C GLU A 38 -12.55 -7.66 -7.10
N PHE A 39 -11.93 -8.48 -7.95
CA PHE A 39 -10.49 -8.42 -8.16
C PHE A 39 -10.19 -7.49 -9.32
N LEU A 40 -9.53 -6.37 -9.07
CA LEU A 40 -9.31 -5.32 -10.06
C LEU A 40 -7.84 -5.14 -10.35
N ALA A 41 -7.47 -5.20 -11.61
CA ALA A 41 -6.17 -4.76 -12.10
C ALA A 41 -6.37 -3.61 -13.09
N MET A 42 -5.64 -2.52 -12.88
CA MET A 42 -5.65 -1.40 -13.80
C MET A 42 -4.43 -1.50 -14.70
N ASP A 43 -4.65 -1.48 -16.01
CA ASP A 43 -3.61 -1.38 -17.02
C ASP A 43 -3.39 0.10 -17.39
N PRO A 44 -2.29 0.75 -16.93
CA PRO A 44 -1.94 2.13 -17.28
C PRO A 44 -1.32 2.31 -18.67
N GLY A 45 -1.26 1.25 -19.48
CA GLY A 45 -0.53 1.17 -20.73
C GLY A 45 0.72 0.27 -20.63
N TYR A 46 0.59 -0.87 -19.96
CA TYR A 46 1.60 -1.92 -19.88
C TYR A 46 2.03 -2.39 -21.26
N ARG A 47 3.28 -2.86 -21.34
CA ARG A 47 3.72 -3.62 -22.49
C ARG A 47 2.99 -4.98 -22.51
N PRO A 48 2.76 -5.59 -23.69
CA PRO A 48 2.06 -6.87 -23.78
C PRO A 48 2.63 -7.96 -22.88
N GLU A 49 3.96 -8.01 -22.72
CA GLU A 49 4.65 -9.00 -21.89
C GLU A 49 4.34 -8.83 -20.40
N ASN A 50 4.27 -7.57 -19.92
CA ASN A 50 3.94 -7.26 -18.54
C ASN A 50 2.49 -7.62 -18.22
N ARG A 51 1.56 -7.35 -19.15
CA ARG A 51 0.15 -7.76 -19.01
C ARG A 51 0.00 -9.28 -19.03
N ALA A 52 0.74 -9.96 -19.92
CA ALA A 52 0.75 -11.42 -19.99
C ALA A 52 1.26 -12.06 -18.69
N LEU A 53 2.31 -11.51 -18.07
CA LEU A 53 2.81 -12.01 -16.78
C LEU A 53 1.82 -11.77 -15.62
N LEU A 54 1.12 -10.64 -15.60
CA LEU A 54 0.05 -10.41 -14.61
C LEU A 54 -1.07 -11.44 -14.78
N LEU A 55 -1.50 -11.66 -16.01
CA LEU A 55 -2.56 -12.62 -16.33
C LEU A 55 -2.15 -14.06 -16.03
N SER A 56 -0.93 -14.47 -16.37
CA SER A 56 -0.45 -15.84 -16.12
C SER A 56 -0.45 -16.17 -14.62
N ASN A 57 0.01 -15.24 -13.78
CA ASN A 57 -0.06 -15.39 -12.33
C ASN A 57 -1.51 -15.46 -11.81
N CYS A 58 -2.39 -14.60 -12.32
CA CYS A 58 -3.79 -14.64 -11.91
C CYS A 58 -4.46 -15.96 -12.31
N THR A 59 -4.20 -16.46 -13.51
CA THR A 59 -4.69 -17.76 -13.97
C THR A 59 -4.16 -18.91 -13.12
N LEU A 60 -2.85 -18.95 -12.87
CA LEU A 60 -2.21 -19.98 -12.05
C LEU A 60 -2.79 -20.02 -10.62
N LEU A 61 -3.09 -18.86 -10.06
CA LEU A 61 -3.63 -18.72 -8.70
C LEU A 61 -5.16 -18.72 -8.65
N HIS A 62 -5.83 -18.95 -9.79
CA HIS A 62 -7.28 -18.95 -9.93
C HIS A 62 -7.94 -17.64 -9.43
N ILE A 63 -7.30 -16.50 -9.66
CA ILE A 63 -7.79 -15.17 -9.32
C ILE A 63 -8.67 -14.67 -10.49
N PRO A 64 -9.98 -14.44 -10.28
CA PRO A 64 -10.88 -13.93 -11.33
C PRO A 64 -10.69 -12.42 -11.51
N VAL A 65 -9.55 -12.02 -12.08
CA VAL A 65 -9.17 -10.62 -12.23
C VAL A 65 -9.95 -9.94 -13.36
N HIS A 66 -10.54 -8.80 -13.07
CA HIS A 66 -11.09 -7.87 -14.04
C HIS A 66 -10.05 -6.79 -14.34
N ILE A 67 -9.60 -6.73 -15.60
CA ILE A 67 -8.64 -5.73 -16.07
C ILE A 67 -9.40 -4.60 -16.76
N PHE A 68 -9.07 -3.36 -16.39
CA PHE A 68 -9.55 -2.17 -17.09
C PHE A 68 -8.38 -1.29 -17.53
N ASP A 69 -8.51 -0.71 -18.72
CA ASP A 69 -7.45 0.06 -19.37
C ASP A 69 -7.55 1.56 -19.07
N THR A 70 -6.39 2.22 -18.96
CA THR A 70 -6.26 3.66 -18.74
C THR A 70 -5.05 4.20 -19.51
N ASP A 71 -5.09 5.49 -19.88
CA ASP A 71 -4.02 6.12 -20.67
C ASP A 71 -2.96 6.87 -19.81
N ILE A 72 -2.74 6.40 -18.58
CA ILE A 72 -1.93 7.14 -17.59
C ILE A 72 -0.48 7.29 -18.06
N PHE A 73 0.13 6.24 -18.63
CA PHE A 73 1.53 6.32 -19.03
C PHE A 73 1.78 7.31 -20.16
N ASN A 74 0.88 7.38 -21.16
CA ASN A 74 1.01 8.34 -22.24
C ASN A 74 0.80 9.77 -21.75
N PHE A 75 -0.19 10.00 -20.87
CA PHE A 75 -0.42 11.32 -20.28
C PHE A 75 0.76 11.81 -19.44
N VAL A 76 1.33 10.92 -18.61
CA VAL A 76 2.47 11.24 -17.73
C VAL A 76 3.75 11.47 -18.54
N ALA A 77 3.93 10.78 -19.68
CA ALA A 77 5.07 10.95 -20.58
C ALA A 77 5.29 12.42 -21.00
N GLN A 78 4.19 13.16 -21.14
CA GLN A 78 4.19 14.54 -21.64
C GLN A 78 4.50 15.57 -20.54
N LYS A 79 4.67 15.16 -19.28
CA LYS A 79 4.85 16.08 -18.14
C LYS A 79 6.31 16.14 -17.69
N LYS A 80 6.85 17.36 -17.57
CA LYS A 80 8.27 17.61 -17.23
C LYS A 80 8.62 17.48 -15.73
N LYS A 81 7.66 17.49 -14.81
CA LYS A 81 7.91 17.48 -13.35
C LYS A 81 7.22 16.32 -12.64
N SER A 82 7.99 15.58 -11.84
CA SER A 82 7.53 14.51 -10.93
C SER A 82 6.56 13.48 -11.54
N PRO A 83 6.90 12.84 -12.67
CA PRO A 83 6.00 11.94 -13.41
C PRO A 83 5.48 10.79 -12.54
N CYS A 84 6.32 10.22 -11.68
CA CYS A 84 5.95 9.09 -10.83
C CYS A 84 4.91 9.45 -9.74
N TYR A 85 5.01 10.64 -9.14
CA TYR A 85 4.02 11.10 -8.17
C TYR A 85 2.65 11.31 -8.83
N LEU A 86 2.63 11.95 -10.00
CA LEU A 86 1.41 12.14 -10.78
C LEU A 86 0.81 10.81 -11.20
N CYS A 87 1.63 9.87 -11.69
CA CYS A 87 1.21 8.52 -12.03
C CYS A 87 0.55 7.84 -10.83
N ALA A 88 1.22 7.75 -9.68
CA ALA A 88 0.68 7.10 -8.48
C ALA A 88 -0.66 7.72 -8.02
N ARG A 89 -0.80 9.05 -8.12
CA ARG A 89 -2.04 9.76 -7.80
C ARG A 89 -3.18 9.42 -8.77
N MET A 90 -2.89 9.40 -10.08
CA MET A 90 -3.87 9.04 -11.11
C MET A 90 -4.31 7.58 -10.97
N ARG A 91 -3.36 6.65 -10.81
CA ARG A 91 -3.64 5.21 -10.62
C ARG A 91 -4.64 4.98 -9.48
N ARG A 92 -4.40 5.65 -8.34
CA ARG A 92 -5.32 5.57 -7.18
C ARG A 92 -6.70 6.14 -7.52
N GLY A 93 -6.77 7.28 -8.19
CA GLY A 93 -8.05 7.90 -8.58
C GLY A 93 -8.90 6.99 -9.48
N TYR A 94 -8.28 6.41 -10.51
CA TYR A 94 -8.97 5.48 -11.41
C TYR A 94 -9.42 4.20 -10.70
N LEU A 95 -8.55 3.58 -9.89
CA LEU A 95 -8.91 2.39 -9.12
C LEU A 95 -10.10 2.63 -8.19
N TYR A 96 -10.12 3.76 -7.48
CA TYR A 96 -11.20 4.08 -6.54
C TYR A 96 -12.51 4.37 -7.28
N ARG A 97 -12.46 5.10 -8.40
CA ARG A 97 -13.63 5.38 -9.22
C ARG A 97 -14.23 4.07 -9.74
N HIS A 98 -13.41 3.20 -10.33
CA HIS A 98 -13.89 1.96 -10.90
C HIS A 98 -14.44 1.00 -9.84
N ALA A 99 -13.79 0.93 -8.67
CA ALA A 99 -14.33 0.20 -7.52
C ALA A 99 -15.72 0.72 -7.12
N GLN A 100 -15.91 2.03 -7.10
CA GLN A 100 -17.20 2.65 -6.77
C GLN A 100 -18.26 2.37 -7.85
N GLU A 101 -17.91 2.41 -9.13
CA GLU A 101 -18.80 2.04 -10.26
C GLU A 101 -19.30 0.59 -10.15
N LEU A 102 -18.46 -0.30 -9.64
CA LEU A 102 -18.82 -1.70 -9.36
C LEU A 102 -19.60 -1.88 -8.05
N GLY A 103 -19.94 -0.79 -7.36
CA GLY A 103 -20.67 -0.82 -6.09
C GLY A 103 -19.83 -1.26 -4.88
N CYS A 104 -18.50 -1.23 -4.98
CA CYS A 104 -17.64 -1.56 -3.84
C CYS A 104 -17.69 -0.44 -2.80
N ASN A 105 -17.80 -0.82 -1.53
CA ASN A 105 -17.71 0.09 -0.38
C ASN A 105 -16.34 0.03 0.30
N LYS A 106 -15.49 -0.94 -0.06
CA LYS A 106 -14.13 -1.08 0.46
C LYS A 106 -13.10 -1.33 -0.64
N ILE A 107 -11.87 -0.88 -0.40
CA ILE A 107 -10.71 -1.14 -1.24
C ILE A 107 -9.56 -1.74 -0.43
N ALA A 108 -9.12 -2.92 -0.80
CA ALA A 108 -8.02 -3.63 -0.17
C ALA A 108 -6.71 -3.41 -0.93
N LEU A 109 -5.68 -2.95 -0.22
CA LEU A 109 -4.34 -2.71 -0.77
C LEU A 109 -3.29 -3.56 -0.04
N GLY A 110 -2.35 -4.12 -0.80
CA GLY A 110 -1.31 -5.04 -0.30
C GLY A 110 -0.15 -4.36 0.43
N HIS A 111 -0.42 -3.35 1.27
CA HIS A 111 0.61 -2.76 2.12
C HIS A 111 0.89 -3.69 3.30
N HIS A 112 2.16 -3.99 3.52
CA HIS A 112 2.61 -4.96 4.51
C HIS A 112 3.33 -4.31 5.69
N PHE A 113 3.74 -5.08 6.70
CA PHE A 113 4.39 -4.57 7.93
C PHE A 113 5.59 -3.65 7.63
N ASN A 114 6.47 -4.05 6.71
CA ASN A 114 7.63 -3.24 6.33
C ASN A 114 7.24 -1.86 5.76
N ASP A 115 6.16 -1.74 4.97
CA ASP A 115 5.68 -0.43 4.47
C ASP A 115 5.29 0.51 5.63
N VAL A 116 4.75 -0.05 6.71
CA VAL A 116 4.29 0.70 7.89
C VAL A 116 5.47 1.31 8.62
N ILE A 117 6.47 0.48 8.99
CA ILE A 117 7.66 0.94 9.71
C ILE A 117 8.53 1.88 8.86
N GLU A 118 8.61 1.64 7.55
CA GLU A 118 9.27 2.54 6.60
C GLU A 118 8.55 3.91 6.59
N THR A 119 7.22 3.91 6.60
CA THR A 119 6.43 5.15 6.63
C THR A 119 6.62 5.93 7.93
N ILE A 120 6.67 5.24 9.08
CA ILE A 120 6.92 5.85 10.39
C ILE A 120 8.28 6.54 10.40
N LEU A 121 9.35 5.82 10.02
CA LEU A 121 10.69 6.43 9.99
C LEU A 121 10.82 7.52 8.93
N MET A 122 10.23 7.34 7.75
CA MET A 122 10.25 8.38 6.72
C MET A 122 9.54 9.65 7.18
N SER A 123 8.42 9.54 7.93
CA SER A 123 7.71 10.71 8.43
C SER A 123 8.55 11.45 9.47
N MET A 124 9.25 10.73 10.35
CA MET A 124 10.11 11.32 11.36
C MET A 124 11.35 11.98 10.73
N LEU A 125 12.09 11.25 9.89
CA LEU A 125 13.39 11.68 9.36
C LEU A 125 13.29 12.73 8.24
N TYR A 126 12.23 12.66 7.42
CA TYR A 126 12.09 13.54 6.26
C TYR A 126 10.84 14.42 6.28
N GLY A 127 9.86 14.08 7.12
CA GLY A 127 8.60 14.82 7.25
C GLY A 127 8.51 15.71 8.49
N ALA A 128 9.44 15.57 9.44
CA ALA A 128 9.37 16.21 10.76
C ALA A 128 8.01 15.99 11.47
N GLU A 129 7.40 14.82 11.25
CA GLU A 129 6.09 14.45 11.79
C GLU A 129 6.13 13.00 12.27
N MET A 130 5.55 12.71 13.44
CA MET A 130 5.28 11.32 13.83
C MET A 130 3.95 10.90 13.22
N ARG A 131 3.99 10.11 12.14
CA ARG A 131 2.81 9.67 11.42
C ARG A 131 2.96 8.23 10.97
N THR A 132 1.95 7.42 11.24
CA THR A 132 1.89 6.03 10.80
C THR A 132 0.98 5.84 9.58
N MET A 133 1.06 4.65 8.99
CA MET A 133 0.16 4.20 7.94
C MET A 133 -1.08 3.56 8.58
N MET A 134 -2.26 4.19 8.63
CA MET A 134 -3.41 3.59 9.33
C MET A 134 -3.88 2.25 8.74
N PRO A 135 -4.25 1.21 9.51
CA PRO A 135 -4.70 -0.07 8.95
C PRO A 135 -6.01 0.02 8.14
N LYS A 136 -6.87 0.98 8.51
CA LYS A 136 -8.10 1.33 7.78
C LYS A 136 -8.33 2.85 7.78
N LEU A 137 -9.00 3.38 6.77
CA LEU A 137 -9.32 4.80 6.66
C LEU A 137 -10.45 5.08 5.67
N HIS A 138 -11.33 6.03 6.00
CA HIS A 138 -12.30 6.55 5.05
C HIS A 138 -11.62 7.40 3.96
N SER A 139 -12.04 7.20 2.72
CA SER A 139 -11.59 8.01 1.61
C SER A 139 -12.14 9.43 1.71
N LYS A 140 -11.26 10.43 1.63
CA LYS A 140 -11.66 11.85 1.61
C LYS A 140 -12.28 12.27 0.26
N ASN A 141 -11.93 11.57 -0.82
CA ASN A 141 -12.28 11.96 -2.19
C ASN A 141 -13.37 11.08 -2.80
N PHE A 142 -13.71 9.96 -2.16
CA PHE A 142 -14.71 9.00 -2.63
C PHE A 142 -15.65 8.67 -1.48
N PRO A 143 -16.78 9.40 -1.34
CA PRO A 143 -17.74 9.20 -0.25
C PRO A 143 -18.20 7.75 -0.15
N GLY A 144 -18.29 7.23 1.07
CA GLY A 144 -18.70 5.84 1.34
C GLY A 144 -17.62 4.77 1.13
N MET A 145 -16.45 5.11 0.54
CA MET A 145 -15.36 4.17 0.33
C MET A 145 -14.40 4.11 1.53
N GLU A 146 -14.13 2.91 2.05
CA GLU A 146 -13.09 2.67 3.06
C GLU A 146 -11.88 1.93 2.45
N LEU A 147 -10.67 2.40 2.73
CA LEU A 147 -9.44 1.65 2.43
C LEU A 147 -9.10 0.74 3.61
N ILE A 148 -8.76 -0.52 3.31
CA ILE A 148 -8.26 -1.50 4.27
C ILE A 148 -6.89 -2.06 3.82
N ARG A 149 -6.06 -2.46 4.79
CA ARG A 149 -4.73 -3.06 4.57
C ARG A 149 -4.64 -4.42 5.27
N PRO A 150 -5.13 -5.51 4.67
CA PRO A 150 -5.18 -6.80 5.38
C PRO A 150 -3.80 -7.38 5.72
N LEU A 151 -2.75 -7.05 4.94
CA LEU A 151 -1.38 -7.52 5.18
C LEU A 151 -0.62 -6.70 6.24
N TYR A 152 -1.30 -5.86 7.04
CA TYR A 152 -0.68 -4.88 7.93
C TYR A 152 0.39 -5.43 8.90
N LEU A 153 0.28 -6.70 9.29
CA LEU A 153 1.19 -7.38 10.21
C LEU A 153 2.05 -8.47 9.52
N VAL A 154 1.95 -8.61 8.20
CA VAL A 154 2.72 -9.59 7.43
C VAL A 154 4.08 -8.99 7.09
N HIS A 155 5.18 -9.68 7.39
CA HIS A 155 6.51 -9.21 7.03
C HIS A 155 6.83 -9.50 5.57
N GLU A 156 7.59 -8.61 4.92
CA GLU A 156 7.98 -8.78 3.51
C GLU A 156 8.75 -10.08 3.26
N ARG A 157 9.56 -10.52 4.23
CA ARG A 157 10.30 -11.80 4.15
C ARG A 157 9.37 -12.98 3.95
N ASP A 158 8.19 -12.96 4.56
CA ASP A 158 7.21 -14.06 4.47
C ASP A 158 6.50 -14.02 3.11
N ILE A 159 6.28 -12.83 2.56
CA ILE A 159 5.77 -12.64 1.20
C ILE A 159 6.78 -13.14 0.16
N LEU A 160 8.07 -12.88 0.38
CA LEU A 160 9.14 -13.40 -0.47
C LEU A 160 9.24 -14.92 -0.37
N ALA A 161 9.18 -15.48 0.84
CA ALA A 161 9.18 -16.93 1.04
C ALA A 161 7.98 -17.58 0.31
N TRP A 162 6.78 -17.00 0.42
CA TRP A 162 5.60 -17.44 -0.32
C TRP A 162 5.80 -17.39 -1.84
N LYS A 163 6.37 -16.28 -2.36
CA LYS A 163 6.71 -16.16 -3.78
C LYS A 163 7.62 -17.31 -4.24
N HIS A 164 8.71 -17.55 -3.50
CA HIS A 164 9.71 -18.56 -3.85
C HIS A 164 9.16 -19.98 -3.77
N TYR A 165 8.41 -20.29 -2.71
CA TYR A 165 7.78 -21.59 -2.51
C TYR A 165 6.84 -21.98 -3.66
N ASN A 166 6.13 -21.00 -4.24
CA ASN A 166 5.21 -21.21 -5.35
C ASN A 166 5.84 -21.02 -6.74
N GLY A 167 7.15 -20.74 -6.83
CA GLY A 167 7.82 -20.49 -8.11
C GLY A 167 7.27 -19.30 -8.89
N LEU A 168 6.75 -18.28 -8.20
CA LEU A 168 6.06 -17.16 -8.83
C LEU A 168 7.02 -16.06 -9.27
N GLU A 169 6.77 -15.51 -10.45
CA GLU A 169 7.46 -14.33 -10.98
C GLU A 169 6.53 -13.14 -11.04
N PHE A 170 7.00 -11.95 -10.66
CA PHE A 170 6.16 -10.76 -10.52
C PHE A 170 6.78 -9.55 -11.20
N LEU A 171 5.92 -8.60 -11.56
CA LEU A 171 6.34 -7.29 -12.04
C LEU A 171 7.03 -6.53 -10.89
N GLN A 172 8.24 -6.02 -11.11
CA GLN A 172 8.89 -5.10 -10.15
C GLN A 172 8.29 -3.69 -10.27
N CYS A 173 8.42 -3.10 -11.45
CA CYS A 173 7.75 -1.87 -11.81
C CYS A 173 7.48 -1.89 -13.32
N ALA A 174 6.24 -2.19 -13.71
CA ALA A 174 5.83 -2.28 -15.12
C ALA A 174 5.68 -0.91 -15.81
N CYS A 175 6.37 0.11 -15.28
CA CYS A 175 6.42 1.44 -15.84
C CYS A 175 7.51 1.49 -16.93
N ARG A 176 7.12 1.79 -18.16
CA ARG A 176 8.05 1.96 -19.31
C ARG A 176 9.18 2.96 -19.07
N PHE A 177 9.02 3.84 -18.08
CA PHE A 177 10.02 4.85 -17.68
C PHE A 177 11.08 4.29 -16.72
N THR A 178 10.76 3.31 -15.89
CA THR A 178 11.71 2.71 -14.94
C THR A 178 12.48 1.53 -15.53
N GLU A 179 11.95 0.89 -16.59
CA GLU A 179 12.66 -0.17 -17.34
C GLU A 179 13.98 0.33 -17.98
N LYS A 180 14.12 1.63 -18.23
CA LYS A 180 15.35 2.24 -18.79
C LYS A 180 16.29 2.87 -17.75
N GLY A 181 16.02 2.69 -16.45
CA GLY A 181 16.89 3.20 -15.38
C GLY A 181 16.96 4.73 -15.24
N THR A 182 16.14 5.49 -15.94
CA THR A 182 16.28 6.96 -16.07
C THR A 182 15.41 7.78 -15.11
N TYR A 183 14.49 7.16 -14.38
CA TYR A 183 13.64 7.87 -13.44
C TYR A 183 13.77 7.30 -12.04
N ASP A 184 14.75 7.84 -11.32
CA ASP A 184 14.79 7.78 -9.87
C ASP A 184 13.49 8.40 -9.34
N THR A 185 12.68 7.58 -8.70
CA THR A 185 11.53 8.05 -7.95
C THR A 185 12.10 8.85 -6.78
N PRO A 186 11.76 10.14 -6.59
CA PRO A 186 12.34 10.95 -5.50
C PRO A 186 12.17 10.31 -4.12
N ASN A 187 11.12 9.49 -3.96
CA ASN A 187 10.83 8.73 -2.76
C ASN A 187 11.30 7.26 -2.80
N ALA A 188 11.59 6.65 -3.94
CA ALA A 188 12.17 5.30 -3.92
C ALA A 188 13.59 5.34 -3.39
N GLY A 189 14.38 6.36 -3.73
CA GLY A 189 15.68 6.55 -3.11
C GLY A 189 15.59 6.69 -1.59
N LYS A 190 14.65 7.51 -1.08
CA LYS A 190 14.44 7.68 0.37
C LYS A 190 13.92 6.41 1.05
N ARG A 191 12.92 5.75 0.45
CA ARG A 191 12.35 4.51 0.99
C ARG A 191 13.38 3.38 1.00
N ALA A 192 14.14 3.22 -0.08
CA ALA A 192 15.23 2.25 -0.14
C ALA A 192 16.31 2.52 0.91
N LYS A 193 16.69 3.80 1.13
CA LYS A 193 17.61 4.19 2.21
C LYS A 193 17.07 3.86 3.59
N VAL A 194 15.79 4.15 3.87
CA VAL A 194 15.16 3.82 5.16
C VAL A 194 15.06 2.30 5.35
N LYS A 195 14.72 1.55 4.30
CA LYS A 195 14.72 0.09 4.32
C LYS A 195 16.10 -0.48 4.67
N ALA A 196 17.15 0.03 4.03
CA ALA A 196 18.53 -0.35 4.32
C ALA A 196 18.93 0.03 5.76
N LEU A 197 18.51 1.20 6.24
CA LEU A 197 18.75 1.63 7.62
C LEU A 197 18.08 0.70 8.65
N ILE A 198 16.80 0.37 8.44
CA ILE A 198 16.08 -0.57 9.32
C ILE A 198 16.80 -1.92 9.33
N ALA A 199 17.21 -2.43 8.16
CA ALA A 199 17.94 -3.68 8.08
C ALA A 199 19.27 -3.65 8.86
N SER A 200 20.03 -2.55 8.76
CA SER A 200 21.26 -2.36 9.54
C SER A 200 20.98 -2.38 11.04
N LEU A 201 19.98 -1.65 11.50
CA LEU A 201 19.62 -1.59 12.92
C LEU A 201 19.10 -2.95 13.44
N CYS A 202 18.36 -3.70 12.60
CA CYS A 202 17.90 -5.04 12.96
C CYS A 202 19.05 -6.05 13.07
N ALA A 203 20.17 -5.85 12.37
CA ALA A 203 21.35 -6.68 12.52
C ALA A 203 22.02 -6.49 13.90
N GLU A 204 21.95 -5.28 14.46
CA GLU A 204 22.42 -4.98 15.81
C GLU A 204 21.42 -5.39 16.89
N ASN A 205 20.13 -5.09 16.67
CA ASN A 205 19.04 -5.46 17.57
C ASN A 205 17.83 -5.98 16.76
N PRO A 206 17.57 -7.32 16.79
CA PRO A 206 16.49 -7.94 16.03
C PRO A 206 15.07 -7.44 16.34
N GLN A 207 14.87 -6.68 17.42
CA GLN A 207 13.56 -6.15 17.83
C GLN A 207 13.28 -4.74 17.28
N VAL A 208 14.21 -4.11 16.55
CA VAL A 208 14.08 -2.71 16.13
C VAL A 208 12.83 -2.47 15.28
N ASP A 209 12.51 -3.36 14.34
CA ASP A 209 11.34 -3.21 13.48
C ASP A 209 10.02 -3.23 14.29
N GLN A 210 9.90 -4.14 15.25
CA GLN A 210 8.77 -4.24 16.18
C GLN A 210 8.73 -3.04 17.14
N ASN A 211 9.87 -2.55 17.59
CA ASN A 211 9.95 -1.35 18.43
C ASN A 211 9.49 -0.10 17.66
N ILE A 212 9.89 0.05 16.38
CA ILE A 212 9.39 1.12 15.51
C ILE A 212 7.87 1.03 15.39
N PHE A 213 7.34 -0.16 15.10
CA PHE A 213 5.90 -0.36 14.98
C PHE A 213 5.14 -0.03 16.28
N ARG A 214 5.61 -0.56 17.42
CA ARG A 214 5.01 -0.35 18.74
C ARG A 214 5.10 1.10 19.20
N SER A 215 6.14 1.84 18.81
CA SER A 215 6.26 3.27 19.16
C SER A 215 5.12 4.12 18.62
N ALA A 216 4.52 3.72 17.49
CA ALA A 216 3.32 4.37 16.95
C ALA A 216 2.03 4.05 17.73
N GLN A 217 2.04 3.03 18.60
CA GLN A 217 0.92 2.66 19.47
C GLN A 217 1.13 3.15 20.91
N ASN A 218 2.39 3.25 21.35
CA ASN A 218 2.78 3.63 22.70
C ASN A 218 3.30 5.08 22.75
N VAL A 219 2.41 6.04 22.52
CA VAL A 219 2.74 7.48 22.52
C VAL A 219 2.34 8.10 23.86
N ASN A 220 3.32 8.56 24.63
CA ASN A 220 3.07 9.29 25.87
C ASN A 220 2.92 10.80 25.59
N LEU A 221 1.67 11.28 25.56
CA LEU A 221 1.34 12.69 25.30
C LEU A 221 1.89 13.65 26.37
N GLU A 222 2.10 13.21 27.60
CA GLU A 222 2.67 14.04 28.69
C GLU A 222 4.12 14.44 28.41
N THR A 223 4.81 13.68 27.54
CA THR A 223 6.22 13.91 27.19
C THR A 223 6.39 14.58 25.82
N LEU A 224 5.28 14.97 25.16
CA LEU A 224 5.32 15.67 23.87
C LEU A 224 5.21 17.18 24.04
N ILE A 225 6.16 17.93 23.45
CA ILE A 225 6.14 19.40 23.44
C ILE A 225 4.87 19.95 22.77
N SER A 226 4.46 19.37 21.64
CA SER A 226 3.20 19.73 20.98
C SER A 226 2.69 18.58 20.11
N TRP A 227 1.38 18.47 19.96
CA TRP A 227 0.73 17.52 19.07
C TRP A 227 -0.46 18.14 18.35
N ARG A 228 -0.97 17.47 17.32
CA ARG A 228 -2.13 17.94 16.55
C ARG A 228 -3.24 16.90 16.61
N CYS A 229 -4.43 17.34 16.98
CA CYS A 229 -5.66 16.57 16.84
C CYS A 229 -6.57 17.29 15.83
N GLN A 230 -6.87 16.64 14.71
CA GLN A 230 -7.64 17.26 13.61
C GLN A 230 -7.01 18.58 13.11
N LYS A 231 -7.70 19.72 13.32
CA LYS A 231 -7.24 21.07 12.97
C LYS A 231 -6.66 21.83 14.16
N GLU A 232 -6.72 21.26 15.35
CA GLU A 232 -6.28 21.89 16.59
C GLU A 232 -4.86 21.46 16.93
N ARG A 233 -4.06 22.41 17.38
CA ARG A 233 -2.69 22.17 17.85
C ARG A 233 -2.69 22.35 19.35
N HIS A 234 -2.21 21.34 20.04
CA HIS A 234 -2.05 21.33 21.48
C HIS A 234 -0.60 21.52 21.88
N ASN A 235 -0.36 22.17 23.01
CA ASN A 235 0.95 22.30 23.63
C ASN A 235 0.92 21.75 25.05
N PHE A 236 2.04 21.19 25.52
CA PHE A 236 2.16 20.70 26.90
C PHE A 236 1.83 21.78 27.95
N LEU A 237 2.02 23.07 27.61
CA LEU A 237 1.69 24.20 28.47
C LEU A 237 0.19 24.35 28.77
N GLU A 238 -0.73 23.76 27.99
CA GLU A 238 -2.18 23.88 28.20
C GLU A 238 -2.68 23.28 29.52
N ASN A 239 -1.90 22.34 30.09
CA ASN A 239 -2.22 21.69 31.35
C ASN A 239 -1.04 21.74 32.33
N TYR A 240 -0.09 22.67 32.16
CA TYR A 240 1.15 22.69 32.97
C TYR A 240 0.91 22.97 34.46
N ASP A 241 -0.06 23.82 34.77
CA ASP A 241 -0.40 24.21 36.15
C ASP A 241 -1.61 23.43 36.71
N LYS A 242 -2.18 22.48 35.95
CA LYS A 242 -3.30 21.64 36.39
C LYS A 242 -2.79 20.38 37.09
#